data_AF-A0A453GD69-F1
#
_entry.id   AF-A0A453GD69-F1
#
_cell.length_a   1.000
_cell.length_b   1.000
_cell.length_c   1.000
_cell.angle_alpha   90.00
_cell.angle_beta   90.00
_cell.angle_gamma   90.00
#
_symmetry.space_group_name_H-M   'P 1'
#
loop_
_entity.id
_entity.type
_entity.pdbx_description
1 polymer ?
#
loop_
_entity_poly.entity_id
_entity_poly.type
_entity_poly.pdbx_seq_one_letter_code
_entity_poly.pdbx_strand_id
1 'polypeptide(L)'
;MGKDHTLFSLIDGLVKFEKYGPDRKKVSVYPYEKQPENPNSYRARKRENFRLQRERLKARAEGTYEPELVLAAADASVEVNADC
;
A
#
# COMPACT_ATOMS: atom_id res chain seq x y z
N MET A 1 18.15 27.26 -6.70
CA MET A 1 17.95 27.54 -8.14
C MET A 1 19.25 27.18 -8.85
N GLY A 2 19.17 26.51 -9.99
CA GLY A 2 20.34 26.10 -10.76
C GLY A 2 21.08 27.30 -11.34
N LYS A 3 22.33 27.09 -11.75
CA LYS A 3 23.15 28.10 -12.46
C LYS A 3 22.46 28.60 -13.73
N ASP A 4 21.68 27.73 -14.34
CA ASP A 4 20.87 27.90 -15.55
C ASP A 4 19.42 28.33 -15.25
N HIS A 5 19.10 28.76 -14.02
CA HIS A 5 17.74 29.11 -13.59
C HIS A 5 16.76 27.93 -13.53
N THR A 6 17.24 26.69 -13.64
CA THR A 6 16.39 25.51 -13.42
C THR A 6 15.93 25.46 -11.95
N LEU A 7 14.63 25.30 -11.74
CA LEU A 7 14.06 25.13 -10.40
C LEU A 7 14.20 23.68 -9.96
N PHE A 8 14.75 23.45 -8.78
CA PHE A 8 14.84 22.15 -8.13
C PHE A 8 14.28 22.26 -6.71
N SER A 9 13.68 21.17 -6.22
CA SER A 9 13.18 21.07 -4.85
C SER A 9 14.34 20.76 -3.89
N LEU A 10 14.28 21.35 -2.70
CA LEU A 10 15.20 21.02 -1.61
C LEU A 10 14.63 19.93 -0.68
N ILE A 11 13.31 19.79 -0.68
CA ILE A 11 12.55 18.86 0.16
C ILE A 11 11.57 18.07 -0.69
N ASP A 12 11.19 16.90 -0.22
CA ASP A 12 10.10 16.11 -0.81
C ASP A 12 8.74 16.70 -0.42
N GLY A 13 7.83 16.78 -1.40
CA GLY A 13 6.53 17.37 -1.15
C GLY A 13 5.72 17.67 -2.39
N LEU A 14 4.58 18.32 -2.18
CA LEU A 14 3.71 18.81 -3.23
C LEU A 14 4.22 20.17 -3.73
N VAL A 15 4.39 20.28 -5.04
CA VAL A 15 4.73 21.54 -5.70
C VAL A 15 3.46 22.36 -5.91
N LYS A 16 3.49 23.62 -5.49
CA LYS A 16 2.39 24.57 -5.67
C LYS A 16 2.88 25.83 -6.36
N PHE A 17 2.12 26.27 -7.36
CA PHE A 17 2.36 27.52 -8.08
C PHE A 17 1.53 28.63 -7.44
N GLU A 18 2.19 29.73 -7.11
CA GLU A 18 1.54 30.89 -6.50
C GLU A 18 1.85 32.15 -7.30
N LYS A 19 0.94 33.13 -7.24
CA LYS A 19 1.16 34.43 -7.87
C LYS A 19 2.18 35.22 -7.05
N TYR A 20 3.25 35.71 -7.70
CA TYR A 20 4.29 36.54 -7.08
C TYR A 20 4.16 38.04 -7.44
N GLY A 21 3.32 38.35 -8.42
CA GLY A 21 3.03 39.70 -8.88
C GLY A 21 1.98 39.65 -10.00
N PRO A 22 1.71 40.75 -10.72
CA PRO A 22 0.69 40.76 -11.76
C PRO A 22 0.90 39.70 -12.85
N ASP A 23 2.16 39.52 -13.26
CA ASP A 23 2.56 38.63 -14.37
C ASP A 23 3.36 37.40 -13.92
N ARG A 24 4.12 37.52 -12.82
CA ARG A 24 5.04 36.47 -12.37
C ARG A 24 4.40 35.45 -11.44
N LYS A 25 4.85 34.20 -11.55
CA LYS A 25 4.55 33.11 -10.62
C LYS A 25 5.80 32.68 -9.86
N LYS A 26 5.62 32.24 -8.62
CA LYS A 26 6.63 31.56 -7.82
C LYS A 26 6.23 30.10 -7.63
N VAL A 27 7.23 29.23 -7.48
CA VAL A 27 7.05 27.81 -7.21
C VAL A 27 7.48 27.55 -5.78
N SER A 28 6.56 27.01 -4.98
CA SER A 28 6.80 26.62 -3.59
C SER A 28 6.60 25.11 -3.45
N VAL A 29 7.35 24.47 -2.55
CA VAL A 29 7.16 23.06 -2.20
C VAL A 29 6.63 22.98 -0.79
N TYR A 30 5.54 22.24 -0.59
CA TYR A 30 4.93 21.99 0.71
C TYR A 30 5.12 20.52 1.10
N PRO A 31 5.47 20.21 2.36
CA PRO A 31 5.61 18.83 2.79
C PRO A 31 4.29 18.08 2.55
N TYR A 32 4.41 16.89 1.96
CA TYR A 32 3.26 16.02 1.71
C TYR A 32 3.08 15.05 2.87
N GLU A 33 1.90 15.07 3.47
CA GLU A 33 1.51 14.04 4.42
C GLU A 33 0.87 12.87 3.65
N LYS A 34 1.49 11.70 3.75
CA LYS A 34 0.95 10.49 3.12
C LYS A 34 -0.37 10.14 3.78
N GLN A 35 -1.45 10.34 3.04
CA GLN A 35 -2.77 9.91 3.49
C GLN A 35 -2.79 8.38 3.66
N PRO A 36 -3.47 7.87 4.71
CA PRO A 36 -3.60 6.42 4.89
C PRO A 36 -4.32 5.82 3.68
N GLU A 37 -3.80 4.71 3.17
CA GLU A 37 -4.37 4.06 1.99
C GLU A 37 -5.68 3.36 2.37
N ASN A 38 -6.74 3.57 1.57
CA ASN A 38 -8.01 2.91 1.79
C ASN A 38 -7.90 1.39 1.49
N PRO A 39 -8.16 0.50 2.48
CA PRO A 39 -8.03 -0.95 2.31
C PRO A 39 -9.00 -1.51 1.27
N ASN A 40 -10.19 -0.92 1.13
CA ASN A 40 -11.22 -1.38 0.19
C ASN A 40 -11.08 -0.75 -1.21
N SER A 41 -9.88 -0.33 -1.59
CA SER A 41 -9.62 0.22 -2.92
C SER A 41 -9.39 -0.86 -3.98
N TYR A 42 -9.82 -0.60 -5.21
CA TYR A 42 -9.57 -1.48 -6.36
C TYR A 42 -8.07 -1.78 -6.55
N ARG A 43 -7.21 -0.79 -6.29
CA ARG A 43 -5.75 -0.89 -6.36
C ARG A 43 -5.21 -1.96 -5.41
N ALA A 44 -5.67 -1.96 -4.16
CA ALA A 44 -5.28 -2.96 -3.16
C ALA A 44 -5.71 -4.37 -3.59
N ARG A 45 -6.97 -4.54 -4.01
CA ARG A 45 -7.49 -5.83 -4.48
C ARG A 45 -6.69 -6.41 -5.65
N LYS A 46 -6.32 -5.58 -6.63
CA LYS A 46 -5.51 -6.04 -7.77
C LYS A 46 -4.09 -6.41 -7.36
N ARG A 47 -3.46 -5.63 -6.46
CA ARG A 47 -2.13 -5.95 -5.92
C ARG A 47 -2.11 -7.33 -5.24
N GLU A 48 -3.11 -7.61 -4.39
CA GLU A 48 -3.24 -8.90 -3.72
C GLU A 48 -3.50 -10.03 -4.71
N ASN A 49 -4.36 -9.80 -5.71
CA ASN A 49 -4.62 -10.81 -6.74
C ASN A 49 -3.36 -11.21 -7.51
N PHE A 50 -2.54 -10.24 -7.92
CA PHE A 50 -1.26 -10.52 -8.58
C PHE A 50 -0.24 -11.18 -7.65
N ARG A 51 -0.28 -10.90 -6.34
CA ARG A 51 0.57 -11.60 -5.35
C ARG A 51 0.18 -13.07 -5.28
N LEU A 52 -1.10 -13.36 -5.05
CA LEU A 52 -1.64 -14.71 -4.97
C LEU A 52 -1.44 -15.50 -6.27
N GLN A 53 -1.60 -14.86 -7.42
CA GLN A 53 -1.33 -15.52 -8.71
C GLN A 53 0.14 -15.93 -8.83
N ARG A 54 1.08 -15.07 -8.46
CA ARG A 54 2.51 -15.40 -8.49
C ARG A 54 2.86 -16.51 -7.52
N GLU A 55 2.32 -16.47 -6.30
CA GLU A 55 2.51 -17.53 -5.30
C GLU A 55 1.95 -18.87 -5.79
N ARG A 56 0.73 -18.88 -6.34
CA ARG A 56 0.12 -20.09 -6.91
C ARG A 56 0.90 -20.65 -8.09
N LEU A 57 1.40 -19.79 -8.97
CA LEU A 57 2.23 -20.20 -10.11
C LEU A 57 3.56 -20.76 -9.63
N LYS A 58 4.20 -20.12 -8.64
CA LYS A 58 5.45 -20.58 -8.04
C LYS A 58 5.28 -21.93 -7.34
N ALA A 59 4.23 -22.09 -6.51
CA ALA A 59 3.93 -23.36 -5.83
C ALA A 59 3.67 -24.51 -6.81
N ARG A 60 2.98 -24.24 -7.93
CA ARG A 60 2.82 -25.22 -9.01
C ARG A 60 4.12 -25.59 -9.69
N ALA A 61 5.00 -24.60 -9.92
CA ALA A 61 6.31 -24.84 -10.53
C ALA A 61 7.25 -25.61 -9.60
N GLU A 62 7.15 -25.37 -8.29
CA GLU A 62 7.94 -26.04 -7.24
C GLU A 62 7.39 -27.42 -6.85
N GLY A 63 6.20 -27.79 -7.35
CA GLY A 63 5.58 -29.11 -7.12
C GLY A 63 5.12 -29.35 -5.68
N THR A 64 5.30 -28.39 -4.77
CA THR A 64 4.82 -28.41 -3.40
C THR A 64 3.33 -28.02 -3.35
N TYR A 65 2.47 -29.01 -3.55
CA TYR A 65 1.05 -28.93 -3.18
C TYR A 65 0.88 -29.47 -1.75
N GLU A 66 0.88 -28.57 -0.78
CA GLU A 66 0.23 -28.79 0.53
C GLU A 66 -0.37 -27.43 0.95
N PRO A 67 -1.56 -27.06 0.45
CA PRO A 67 -2.26 -25.90 0.97
C PRO A 67 -2.93 -26.31 2.29
N GLU A 68 -2.22 -26.13 3.39
CA GLU A 68 -2.72 -25.77 4.73
C GLU A 68 -4.20 -26.12 5.03
N LEU A 69 -4.58 -27.40 4.92
CA LEU A 69 -5.89 -27.92 5.30
C LEU A 69 -5.81 -28.66 6.66
N VAL A 70 -4.88 -28.28 7.52
CA VAL A 70 -4.60 -28.99 8.78
C VAL A 70 -5.05 -28.23 10.03
N LEU A 71 -5.45 -26.95 9.95
CA LEU A 71 -5.83 -26.16 11.13
C LEU A 71 -7.34 -25.93 11.30
N ALA A 72 -8.20 -26.69 10.61
CA ALA A 72 -9.66 -26.58 10.75
C ALA A 72 -10.32 -27.82 11.41
N ALA A 73 -9.54 -28.71 12.03
CA ALA A 73 -10.05 -29.94 12.65
C ALA A 73 -9.38 -30.26 14.00
N ALA A 74 -9.35 -29.29 14.91
CA ALA A 74 -9.21 -29.44 16.36
C ALA A 74 -9.41 -28.00 16.90
N ASP A 75 -10.56 -27.61 17.44
CA ASP A 75 -11.09 -28.10 18.71
C ASP A 75 -12.62 -28.22 18.67
N ALA A 76 -13.09 -29.44 18.41
CA ALA A 76 -14.42 -29.87 18.87
C ALA A 76 -14.21 -30.67 20.16
N SER A 77 -14.00 -29.99 21.28
CA SER A 77 -14.01 -30.65 22.59
C SER A 77 -14.46 -29.72 23.71
N VAL A 78 -15.70 -29.96 24.11
CA VAL A 78 -16.29 -29.85 25.45
C VAL A 78 -16.80 -28.47 25.91
N GLU A 79 -18.04 -28.16 25.53
CA GLU A 79 -18.94 -27.48 26.46
C GLU A 79 -19.30 -28.47 27.58
N VAL A 80 -18.57 -28.44 28.71
CA VAL A 80 -19.16 -28.87 29.99
C VAL A 80 -19.78 -27.63 30.59
N ASN A 81 -21.10 -27.49 30.46
CA ASN A 81 -21.85 -26.70 31.42
C ASN A 81 -21.71 -27.41 32.78
N ALA A 82 -20.85 -26.87 33.63
CA ALA A 82 -20.80 -27.19 35.05
C ALA A 82 -21.27 -25.96 35.83
N ASP A 83 -22.26 -26.19 36.68
CA ASP A 83 -23.14 -25.24 37.37
C ASP A 83 -22.45 -24.11 38.15
N CYS A 84 -23.07 -22.92 38.12
CA CYS A 84 -23.54 -22.21 39.32
C CYS A 84 -24.58 -21.13 38.94
#